data_AF-A0A7J0CY86-F1
#
_entry.id   AF-A0A7J0CY86-F1
#
_cell.length_a   1.000
_cell.length_b   1.000
_cell.length_c   1.000
_cell.angle_alpha   90.00
_cell.angle_beta   90.00
_cell.angle_gamma   90.00
#
_symmetry.space_group_name_H-M   'P 1'
#
loop_
_entity.id
_entity.type
_entity.pdbx_description
1 polymer ?
#
loop_
_entity_poly.entity_id
_entity_poly.type
_entity_poly.pdbx_seq_one_letter_code
_entity_poly.pdbx_strand_id
1 'polypeptide(L)'
;MPQLPDDLDAVAVRTWCSLALEALGRERAEIDAINVYPIADGDTGTNLYLTVESAAAAVEAVFAAHETGTTAPATADAVRAMAHGALIGARGTPARSWPSCCAVWPGCWPTAVTRLTCASP
;
A
#
# COMPACT_ATOMS: atom_id res chain seq x y z
N MET A 1 26.78 6.31 -28.77
CA MET A 1 25.31 6.54 -28.73
C MET A 1 24.92 6.83 -27.29
N PRO A 2 24.14 7.88 -27.01
CA PRO A 2 23.56 8.06 -25.68
C PRO A 2 22.53 6.94 -25.46
N GLN A 3 22.49 6.35 -24.26
CA GLN A 3 21.48 5.36 -23.91
C GLN A 3 20.13 6.08 -23.78
N LEU A 4 19.12 5.63 -24.53
CA LEU A 4 17.74 6.05 -24.31
C LEU A 4 17.26 5.40 -22.99
N PRO A 5 16.64 6.15 -22.04
CA PRO A 5 16.27 5.61 -20.73
C PRO A 5 14.94 4.82 -20.74
N ASP A 6 14.67 4.04 -21.79
CA ASP A 6 13.30 3.58 -22.10
C ASP A 6 13.06 2.06 -22.04
N ASP A 7 13.97 1.28 -21.46
CA ASP A 7 13.66 -0.13 -21.14
C ASP A 7 13.30 -0.26 -19.66
N LEU A 8 12.04 -0.61 -19.39
CA LEU A 8 11.61 -1.02 -18.07
C LEU A 8 12.30 -2.35 -17.72
N ASP A 9 13.43 -2.29 -17.03
CA ASP A 9 14.15 -3.46 -16.53
C ASP A 9 13.93 -3.68 -15.02
N ALA A 10 14.44 -4.80 -14.49
CA ALA A 10 14.29 -5.13 -13.07
C ALA A 10 14.90 -4.04 -12.14
N VAL A 11 16.00 -3.40 -12.57
CA VAL A 11 16.68 -2.35 -11.79
C VAL A 11 15.85 -1.07 -11.80
N ALA A 12 15.24 -0.73 -12.93
CA ALA A 12 14.30 0.38 -13.06
C ALA A 12 13.09 0.19 -12.15
N VAL A 13 12.53 -1.02 -12.07
CA VAL A 13 11.43 -1.36 -11.15
C VAL A 13 11.85 -1.17 -9.69
N ARG A 14 13.02 -1.69 -9.29
CA ARG A 14 13.56 -1.53 -7.93
C ARG A 14 13.79 -0.06 -7.58
N THR A 15 14.39 0.68 -8.50
CA THR A 15 14.68 2.12 -8.35
C THR A 15 13.39 2.92 -8.21
N TRP A 16 12.40 2.65 -9.06
CA TRP A 16 11.09 3.30 -8.96
C TRP A 16 10.42 3.03 -7.61
N CYS A 17 10.46 1.79 -7.11
CA CYS A 17 9.90 1.45 -5.79
C CYS A 17 10.58 2.25 -4.67
N SER A 18 11.90 2.36 -4.70
CA SER A 18 12.66 3.16 -3.72
C SER A 18 12.29 4.64 -3.76
N LEU A 19 12.25 5.23 -4.96
CA LEU A 19 11.91 6.65 -5.15
C LEU A 19 10.46 6.95 -4.78
N ALA A 20 9.53 6.06 -5.14
CA ALA A 20 8.13 6.20 -4.77
C ALA A 20 7.93 6.09 -3.25
N LEU A 21 8.63 5.17 -2.58
CA LEU A 21 8.58 5.01 -1.13
C LEU A 21 9.10 6.26 -0.41
N GLU A 22 10.22 6.82 -0.87
CA GLU A 22 10.78 8.06 -0.33
C GLU A 22 9.81 9.25 -0.52
N ALA A 23 9.29 9.41 -1.73
CA ALA A 23 8.34 10.47 -2.04
C ALA A 23 7.08 10.36 -1.18
N LEU A 24 6.46 9.18 -1.10
CA LEU A 24 5.28 8.96 -0.27
C LEU A 24 5.59 9.13 1.23
N GLY A 25 6.79 8.77 1.67
CA GLY A 25 7.23 9.02 3.05
C GLY A 25 7.23 10.51 3.41
N ARG A 26 7.62 11.38 2.47
CA ARG A 26 7.60 12.84 2.63
C ARG A 26 6.20 13.42 2.52
N GLU A 27 5.43 13.00 1.51
CA GLU A 27 4.17 13.66 1.15
C GLU A 27 2.93 13.05 1.83
N ARG A 28 3.02 11.89 2.51
CA ARG A 28 1.84 11.18 3.06
C ARG A 28 0.92 12.05 3.93
N ALA A 29 1.47 12.96 4.74
CA ALA A 29 0.67 13.82 5.62
C ALA A 29 -0.10 14.89 4.84
N GLU A 30 0.48 15.41 3.76
CA GLU A 30 -0.20 16.34 2.85
C GLU A 30 -1.30 15.61 2.07
N ILE A 31 -1.02 14.39 1.60
CA ILE A 31 -2.01 13.54 0.92
C ILE A 31 -3.17 13.17 1.87
N ASP A 32 -2.88 12.81 3.11
CA ASP A 32 -3.88 12.54 4.16
C ASP A 32 -4.79 13.76 4.39
N ALA A 33 -4.24 14.97 4.30
CA ALA A 33 -4.99 16.22 4.47
C ALA A 33 -5.85 16.61 3.26
N ILE A 34 -5.50 16.15 2.05
CA ILE A 34 -6.24 16.43 0.81
C ILE A 34 -7.45 15.51 0.62
N ASN A 35 -7.51 14.35 1.28
CA ASN A 35 -8.65 13.43 1.11
C ASN A 35 -9.93 13.99 1.78
N VAL A 36 -10.70 14.79 1.03
CA VAL A 36 -11.93 15.45 1.49
C VAL A 36 -13.17 14.93 0.74
N TYR A 37 -13.66 13.72 1.04
CA TYR A 37 -15.05 13.34 0.68
C TYR A 37 -15.63 12.15 1.47
N PRO A 38 -16.86 12.23 2.04
CA PRO A 38 -17.47 13.34 2.79
C PRO A 38 -17.05 13.34 4.29
N ILE A 39 -16.28 12.36 4.74
CA ILE A 39 -15.63 12.32 6.06
C ILE A 39 -14.15 12.03 5.79
N ALA A 40 -13.26 12.95 6.15
CA ALA A 40 -11.83 12.70 6.05
C ALA A 40 -11.46 11.53 6.96
N ASP A 41 -11.08 10.39 6.37
CA ASP A 41 -10.49 9.26 7.07
C ASP A 41 -9.03 9.52 7.46
N GLY A 42 -8.39 10.49 6.78
CA GLY A 42 -7.06 11.00 7.10
C GLY A 42 -5.97 9.95 6.99
N ASP A 43 -6.19 8.89 6.20
CA ASP A 43 -5.27 7.76 6.10
C ASP A 43 -4.92 7.37 4.67
N THR A 44 -5.32 8.14 3.65
CA THR A 44 -5.02 7.87 2.24
C THR A 44 -3.52 7.84 1.93
N GLY A 45 -2.77 8.88 2.28
CA GLY A 45 -1.33 8.94 2.12
C GLY A 45 -0.61 7.87 2.92
N THR A 46 -1.07 7.61 4.14
CA THR A 46 -0.56 6.50 4.97
C THR A 46 -0.79 5.14 4.32
N ASN A 47 -1.98 4.89 3.78
CA ASN A 47 -2.33 3.65 3.08
C ASN A 47 -1.51 3.47 1.79
N LEU A 48 -1.29 4.54 1.02
CA LEU A 48 -0.42 4.52 -0.15
C LEU A 48 1.04 4.21 0.22
N TYR A 49 1.57 4.86 1.27
CA TYR A 49 2.92 4.58 1.77
C TYR A 49 3.09 3.10 2.11
N LEU A 50 2.16 2.52 2.89
CA LEU A 50 2.23 1.12 3.31
C LEU A 50 2.09 0.15 2.12
N THR A 51 1.31 0.50 1.12
CA THR A 51 1.17 -0.27 -0.12
C THR A 51 2.50 -0.34 -0.87
N VAL A 52 3.16 0.81 -1.03
CA VAL A 52 4.45 0.89 -1.73
C VAL A 52 5.59 0.31 -0.89
N GLU A 53 5.55 0.44 0.43
CA GLU A 53 6.51 -0.21 1.34
C GLU A 53 6.49 -1.73 1.17
N SER A 54 5.30 -2.33 1.14
CA SER A 54 5.13 -3.76 0.88
C SER A 54 5.59 -4.18 -0.52
N ALA A 55 5.28 -3.36 -1.54
CA ALA A 55 5.77 -3.59 -2.90
C ALA A 55 7.30 -3.55 -2.99
N ALA A 56 7.93 -2.55 -2.38
CA ALA A 56 9.39 -2.40 -2.33
C ALA A 56 10.03 -3.58 -1.62
N ALA A 57 9.51 -4.00 -0.45
CA ALA A 57 10.01 -5.17 0.26
C ALA A 57 9.95 -6.46 -0.57
N ALA A 58 8.87 -6.66 -1.34
CA ALA A 58 8.74 -7.82 -2.23
C ALA A 58 9.76 -7.78 -3.38
N VAL A 59 10.02 -6.61 -3.97
CA VAL A 59 11.05 -6.46 -5.00
C VAL A 59 12.44 -6.70 -4.43
N GLU A 60 12.76 -6.14 -3.26
CA GLU A 60 14.04 -6.38 -2.57
C GLU A 60 14.28 -7.86 -2.30
N ALA A 61 13.25 -8.62 -1.91
CA ALA A 61 13.36 -10.05 -1.70
C ALA A 61 13.75 -10.82 -2.97
N VAL A 62 13.24 -10.41 -4.14
CA VAL A 62 13.65 -10.99 -5.43
C VAL A 62 15.12 -10.71 -5.72
N PHE A 63 15.59 -9.49 -5.47
CA PHE A 63 16.99 -9.11 -5.65
C PHE A 63 17.91 -9.88 -4.71
N ALA A 64 17.57 -9.94 -3.41
CA ALA A 64 18.33 -10.67 -2.40
C ALA A 64 18.47 -12.16 -2.76
N ALA A 65 17.43 -12.79 -3.31
CA ALA A 65 17.49 -14.18 -3.77
C ALA A 65 18.48 -14.40 -4.95
N HIS A 66 18.82 -13.33 -5.68
CA HIS A 66 19.76 -13.38 -6.81
C HIS A 66 21.17 -12.90 -6.43
N GLU A 67 21.37 -12.30 -5.25
CA GLU A 67 22.70 -11.87 -4.78
C GLU A 67 23.68 -13.03 -4.62
N THR A 68 23.19 -14.24 -4.36
CA THR A 68 23.99 -15.47 -4.29
C THR A 68 24.18 -16.16 -5.64
N GLY A 69 23.52 -15.67 -6.70
CA GLY A 69 23.59 -16.22 -8.05
C GLY A 69 24.53 -15.44 -8.98
N THR A 70 24.70 -15.92 -10.22
CA THR A 70 25.49 -15.24 -11.26
C THR A 70 24.65 -14.38 -12.21
N THR A 71 23.32 -14.34 -12.03
CA THR A 71 22.38 -13.70 -12.94
C THR A 71 21.49 -12.71 -12.21
N ALA A 72 21.24 -11.56 -12.83
CA ALA A 72 20.26 -10.58 -12.32
C ALA A 72 18.82 -11.12 -12.43
N PRO A 73 17.88 -10.60 -11.61
CA PRO A 73 16.47 -10.97 -11.74
C PRO A 73 15.90 -10.59 -13.11
N ALA A 74 15.00 -11.42 -13.62
CA ALA A 74 14.23 -11.06 -14.80
C ALA A 74 13.24 -9.93 -14.48
N THR A 75 13.03 -9.00 -15.42
CA THR A 75 12.06 -7.90 -15.29
C THR A 75 10.67 -8.40 -14.90
N ALA A 76 10.21 -9.50 -15.50
CA ALA A 76 8.89 -10.06 -15.22
C ALA A 76 8.73 -10.49 -13.74
N ASP A 77 9.80 -10.99 -13.12
CA ASP A 77 9.77 -11.41 -11.72
C ASP A 77 9.77 -10.19 -10.78
N ALA A 78 10.54 -9.15 -11.10
CA ALA A 78 10.48 -7.88 -10.37
C ALA A 78 9.10 -7.21 -10.45
N VAL A 79 8.50 -7.14 -11.65
CA VAL A 79 7.15 -6.58 -11.84
C VAL A 79 6.09 -7.42 -11.12
N ARG A 80 6.19 -8.76 -11.19
CA ARG A 80 5.27 -9.65 -10.47
C ARG A 80 5.39 -9.48 -8.95
N ALA A 81 6.60 -9.37 -8.42
CA ALA A 81 6.84 -9.14 -7.01
C ALA A 81 6.29 -7.78 -6.55
N MET A 82 6.54 -6.71 -7.33
CA MET A 82 5.97 -5.39 -7.07
C MET A 82 4.44 -5.44 -7.00
N ALA A 83 3.79 -6.02 -8.01
CA ALA A 83 2.33 -6.13 -8.07
C ALA A 83 1.77 -6.97 -6.91
N HIS A 84 2.42 -8.09 -6.59
CA HIS A 84 2.01 -8.97 -5.49
C HIS A 84 2.19 -8.30 -4.12
N GLY A 85 3.34 -7.66 -3.89
CA GLY A 85 3.61 -6.91 -2.66
C GLY A 85 2.64 -5.75 -2.47
N ALA A 86 2.33 -5.01 -3.54
CA ALA A 86 1.31 -3.97 -3.53
C ALA A 86 -0.08 -4.54 -3.18
N LEU A 87 -0.48 -5.66 -3.80
CA LEU A 87 -1.79 -6.27 -3.56
C LEU A 87 -1.96 -6.75 -2.11
N ILE A 88 -0.95 -7.39 -1.54
CA ILE A 88 -0.99 -7.87 -0.15
C ILE A 88 -0.84 -6.73 0.86
N GLY A 89 -0.08 -5.69 0.50
CA GLY A 89 0.16 -4.52 1.34
C GLY A 89 -0.92 -3.45 1.26
N ALA A 90 -1.79 -3.51 0.26
CA ALA A 90 -2.87 -2.56 0.08
C ALA A 90 -3.79 -2.56 1.30
N ARG A 91 -3.80 -1.44 2.03
CA ARG A 91 -4.73 -1.21 3.13
C ARG A 91 -5.79 -0.23 2.65
N GLY A 92 -7.02 -0.70 2.54
CA GLY A 92 -8.18 0.13 2.22
C GLY A 92 -9.47 -0.66 2.38
N THR A 93 -10.50 0.01 2.92
CA THR A 93 -11.93 -0.38 3.16
C THR A 93 -12.33 -0.56 4.65
N PRO A 94 -13.59 -0.21 5.03
CA PRO A 94 -13.89 0.84 6.03
C PRO A 94 -14.13 0.31 7.44
N ALA A 95 -13.36 0.75 8.45
CA ALA A 95 -13.68 0.36 9.84
C ALA A 95 -13.09 1.19 10.98
N ARG A 96 -12.34 2.28 10.74
CA ARG A 96 -11.85 3.13 11.85
C ARG A 96 -12.73 4.33 12.21
N SER A 97 -13.87 4.51 11.55
CA SER A 97 -14.87 5.53 11.89
C SER A 97 -16.15 4.98 12.55
N TRP A 98 -16.33 3.65 12.63
CA TRP A 98 -17.58 3.08 13.16
C TRP A 98 -17.90 3.49 14.61
N PRO A 99 -16.92 3.60 15.54
CA PRO A 99 -17.22 4.07 16.89
C PRO A 99 -17.66 5.54 16.94
N SER A 100 -17.11 6.42 16.10
CA SER A 100 -17.45 7.85 16.09
C SER A 100 -18.74 8.17 15.35
N CYS A 101 -19.07 7.46 14.25
CA CYS A 101 -20.37 7.62 13.58
C CYS A 101 -21.55 7.22 14.48
N CYS A 102 -21.39 6.22 15.36
CA CYS A 102 -22.45 5.79 16.27
C CYS A 102 -22.77 6.82 17.37
N ALA A 103 -21.84 7.72 17.71
CA ALA A 103 -22.04 8.71 18.76
C ALA A 103 -22.87 9.93 18.30
N VAL A 104 -23.01 10.15 16.98
CA VAL A 104 -23.63 11.36 16.42
C VAL A 104 -25.06 11.13 15.91
N TRP A 105 -25.47 9.89 15.62
CA TRP A 105 -26.79 9.60 15.04
C TRP A 105 -27.51 8.43 15.73
N PRO A 106 -28.49 8.67 16.63
CA PRO A 106 -29.18 7.62 17.40
C PRO A 106 -30.07 6.66 16.58
N GLY A 107 -30.09 6.76 15.26
CA GLY A 107 -31.07 6.09 14.38
C GLY A 107 -30.51 5.14 13.33
N CYS A 108 -29.19 4.91 13.27
CA CYS A 108 -28.57 4.18 12.15
C CYS A 108 -28.45 2.65 12.34
N TRP A 109 -29.11 2.04 13.34
CA TRP A 109 -29.04 0.59 13.56
C TRP A 109 -30.37 -0.10 13.25
N PRO A 110 -30.43 -0.99 12.24
CA PRO A 110 -31.38 -2.09 12.25
C PRO A 110 -30.99 -3.07 13.37
N THR A 111 -31.93 -3.39 14.25
CA THR A 111 -31.79 -4.09 15.54
C THR A 111 -31.29 -5.55 15.48
N ALA A 112 -30.60 -6.00 14.42
CA ALA A 112 -30.42 -7.43 14.16
C ALA A 112 -28.96 -7.95 14.09
N VAL A 113 -27.91 -7.13 14.03
CA VAL A 113 -26.55 -7.63 13.74
C VAL A 113 -25.53 -7.28 14.82
N THR A 114 -25.79 -7.66 16.06
CA THR A 114 -24.86 -7.40 17.20
C THR A 114 -24.70 -8.57 18.14
N ARG A 115 -25.04 -9.79 17.69
CA ARG A 115 -24.88 -10.98 18.54
C ARG A 115 -23.84 -12.00 18.10
N LEU A 116 -23.09 -11.77 17.01
CA LEU A 116 -22.29 -12.85 16.43
C LEU A 116 -20.76 -12.68 16.42
N THR A 117 -20.18 -11.52 16.73
CA THR A 117 -18.70 -11.38 16.64
C THR A 117 -17.99 -10.93 17.92
N CYS A 118 -18.70 -10.47 18.96
CA CYS A 118 -18.07 -10.07 20.24
C CYS A 118 -18.12 -11.12 21.35
N ALA A 119 -18.50 -12.37 21.04
CA ALA A 119 -18.51 -13.45 22.01
C ALA A 119 -17.67 -14.63 21.53
N SER A 120 -16.38 -14.64 21.87
CA SER A 120 -15.63 -15.79 22.42
C SER A 120 -14.17 -15.37 22.67
N PRO A 121 -13.51 -15.95 23.69
CA PRO A 121 -12.53 -15.28 24.56
C PRO A 121 -11.17 -14.99 23.92
#